data_AF-A0A2Z6S244-F1
#
_entry.id   AF-A0A2Z6S244-F1
#
_cell.length_a   1.000
_cell.length_b   1.000
_cell.length_c   1.000
_cell.angle_alpha   90.00
_cell.angle_beta   90.00
_cell.angle_gamma   90.00
#
_symmetry.space_group_name_H-M   'P 1'
#
loop_
_entity.id
_entity.type
_entity.pdbx_description
1 polymer ?
#
loop_
_entity_poly.entity_id
_entity_poly.type
_entity_poly.pdbx_seq_one_letter_code
_entity_poly.pdbx_strand_id
1 'polypeptide(L)'
;MTVLKGSERLTNDEIVSMVKSKNKKPETDPNEGSLKVISTKEALGHLDDFVLFFEYSSNISINPDELNILKELRCQVLTLHINNAK
;
A
#
# COMPACT_ATOMS: atom_id res chain seq x y z
N MET A 1 -1.56 -24.41 -9.08
CA MET A 1 -1.59 -24.48 -7.61
C MET A 1 -0.16 -24.70 -7.13
N THR A 2 0.58 -23.61 -6.93
CA THR A 2 1.98 -23.64 -6.48
C THR A 2 2.02 -23.13 -5.05
N VAL A 3 2.33 -24.03 -4.13
CA VAL A 3 2.55 -23.74 -2.72
C VAL A 3 3.86 -22.96 -2.59
N LEU A 4 3.81 -21.72 -2.12
CA LEU A 4 5.02 -20.99 -1.71
C LEU A 4 5.49 -21.55 -0.37
N LYS A 5 6.56 -22.33 -0.42
CA LYS A 5 7.22 -22.94 0.74
C LYS A 5 8.06 -21.88 1.44
N GLY A 6 7.45 -21.20 2.42
CA GLY A 6 7.98 -20.00 3.09
C GLY A 6 9.19 -20.19 4.01
N SER A 7 10.10 -21.13 3.74
CA SER A 7 11.28 -21.34 4.61
C SER A 7 12.48 -22.00 3.93
N GLU A 8 12.62 -21.93 2.60
CA GLU A 8 13.87 -22.34 1.93
C GLU A 8 14.85 -21.15 1.90
N ARG A 9 16.05 -21.36 2.44
CA ARG A 9 17.15 -20.38 2.33
C ARG A 9 17.50 -20.21 0.85
N LEU A 10 17.40 -18.99 0.35
CA LEU A 10 17.80 -18.66 -1.02
C LEU A 10 19.28 -18.98 -1.22
N THR A 11 19.57 -19.66 -2.33
CA THR A 11 20.94 -19.95 -2.74
C THR A 11 21.61 -18.69 -3.31
N ASN A 12 22.95 -18.64 -3.27
CA ASN A 12 23.70 -17.49 -3.81
C ASN A 12 23.39 -17.24 -5.30
N ASP A 13 23.10 -18.28 -6.08
CA ASP A 13 22.76 -18.14 -7.50
C ASP A 13 21.38 -17.50 -7.71
N GLU A 14 20.40 -17.82 -6.86
CA GLU A 14 19.09 -17.16 -6.87
C GLU A 14 19.22 -15.68 -6.50
N ILE A 15 20.05 -15.36 -5.50
CA ILE A 15 20.31 -13.97 -5.10
C ILE A 15 20.96 -13.19 -6.25
N VAL A 16 21.97 -13.75 -6.93
CA VAL A 16 22.63 -13.11 -8.07
C VAL A 16 21.66 -12.91 -9.25
N SER A 17 20.75 -13.86 -9.50
CA SER A 17 19.73 -13.76 -10.53
C SER A 17 18.71 -12.63 -10.24
N MET A 18 18.25 -12.53 -8.99
CA MET A 18 17.35 -11.46 -8.54
C MET A 18 18.01 -10.08 -8.61
N VAL A 19 19.30 -9.97 -8.30
CA VAL A 19 20.04 -8.71 -8.41
C VAL A 19 20.23 -8.31 -9.88
N LYS A 20 20.51 -9.26 -10.77
CA LYS A 20 20.62 -8.99 -12.22
C LYS A 20 19.27 -8.60 -12.84
N SER A 21 18.16 -9.14 -12.36
CA SER A 21 16.82 -8.85 -12.88
C SER A 21 16.28 -7.47 -12.47
N LYS A 22 16.83 -6.85 -11.41
CA LYS A 22 16.50 -5.46 -11.00
C LYS A 22 16.84 -4.37 -12.03
N ASN A 23 17.53 -4.71 -13.13
CA ASN A 23 17.72 -3.79 -14.25
C ASN A 23 16.49 -3.69 -15.17
N LYS A 24 15.47 -4.53 -14.98
CA LYS A 24 14.15 -4.22 -15.52
C LYS A 24 13.53 -3.13 -14.66
N LYS A 25 13.24 -1.98 -15.28
CA LYS A 25 12.29 -1.01 -14.71
C LYS A 25 11.09 -1.81 -14.19
N PRO A 26 10.53 -1.47 -13.01
CA PRO A 26 9.24 -2.01 -12.61
C PRO A 26 8.31 -1.89 -13.81
N GLU A 27 7.72 -3.01 -14.24
CA GLU A 27 6.65 -2.97 -15.22
C GLU A 27 5.49 -2.25 -14.54
N THR A 28 5.45 -0.93 -14.69
CA THR A 28 4.31 -0.10 -14.30
C THR A 28 3.14 -0.63 -15.13
N ASP A 29 2.08 -1.08 -14.46
CA ASP A 29 0.88 -1.54 -15.16
C ASP A 29 0.38 -0.36 -16.02
N PRO A 30 0.22 -0.52 -17.35
CA PRO A 30 -0.29 0.55 -18.19
C PRO A 30 -1.73 0.99 -17.83
N ASN A 31 -2.45 0.19 -17.03
CA ASN A 31 -3.73 0.55 -16.40
C ASN A 31 -3.60 1.17 -15.02
N GLU A 32 -2.40 1.19 -14.42
CA GLU A 32 -2.12 1.99 -13.23
C GLU A 32 -2.11 3.45 -13.69
N GLY A 33 -3.31 4.04 -13.67
CA GLY A 33 -3.51 5.44 -14.02
C GLY A 33 -2.45 6.29 -13.33
N SER A 34 -1.94 7.30 -14.04
CA SER A 34 -0.85 8.16 -13.57
C SER A 34 -0.99 8.45 -12.07
N LEU A 35 -0.01 8.00 -11.28
CA LEU A 35 0.05 8.26 -9.85
C LEU A 35 0.10 9.77 -9.65
N LYS A 36 -1.07 10.38 -9.47
CA LYS A 36 -1.20 11.80 -9.24
C LYS A 36 -0.70 12.07 -7.84
N VAL A 37 0.36 12.88 -7.73
CA VAL A 37 0.81 13.39 -6.44
C VAL A 37 -0.26 14.33 -5.91
N ILE A 38 -0.84 13.99 -4.77
CA ILE A 38 -1.86 14.78 -4.07
C ILE A 38 -1.27 15.42 -2.82
N SER A 39 -1.91 16.50 -2.35
CA SER A 39 -1.52 17.15 -1.09
C SER A 39 -1.85 16.27 0.13
N THR A 40 -1.16 16.48 1.25
CA THR A 40 -1.47 15.77 2.51
C THR A 40 -2.90 16.04 2.99
N LYS A 41 -3.43 17.24 2.74
CA LYS A 41 -4.82 17.60 3.06
C LYS A 41 -5.83 16.82 2.22
N GLU A 42 -5.58 16.70 0.92
CA GLU A 42 -6.42 15.94 -0.01
C GLU A 42 -6.38 14.44 0.32
N ALA A 43 -5.20 13.90 0.62
CA ALA A 43 -5.03 12.52 1.06
C ALA A 43 -5.82 12.21 2.36
N LEU A 44 -5.81 13.14 3.32
CA LEU A 44 -6.61 12.99 4.55
C LEU A 44 -8.11 12.92 4.27
N GLY A 45 -8.63 13.77 3.39
CA GLY A 45 -10.04 13.73 3.00
C GLY A 45 -10.44 12.39 2.40
N HIS A 46 -9.63 11.86 1.48
CA HIS A 46 -9.89 10.53 0.91
C HIS A 46 -9.83 9.41 1.95
N LEU A 47 -8.87 9.45 2.87
CA LEU A 47 -8.77 8.44 3.92
C LEU A 47 -9.94 8.52 4.91
N ASP A 48 -10.44 9.72 5.23
CA ASP A 48 -11.66 9.90 6.02
C ASP A 48 -12.87 9.26 5.32
N ASP A 49 -13.05 9.52 4.03
CA ASP A 49 -14.13 8.95 3.22
C ASP A 49 -14.05 7.42 3.15
N PHE A 50 -12.85 6.86 2.99
CA PHE A 50 -12.65 5.41 2.99
C PHE A 50 -12.95 4.78 4.34
N VAL A 51 -12.43 5.33 5.44
CA VAL A 51 -12.71 4.81 6.78
C VAL A 51 -14.22 4.82 7.04
N LEU A 52 -14.91 5.92 6.70
CA LEU A 52 -16.36 5.99 6.82
C LEU A 52 -17.07 4.95 5.94
N PHE A 53 -16.64 4.79 4.68
CA PHE A 53 -17.20 3.79 3.79
C PHE A 53 -17.06 2.38 4.38
N PHE A 54 -15.86 2.02 4.85
CA PHE A 54 -15.59 0.68 5.37
C PHE A 54 -16.22 0.43 6.76
N GLU A 55 -16.37 1.45 7.61
CA GLU A 55 -17.05 1.29 8.91
C GLU A 55 -18.55 1.05 8.77
N TYR A 56 -19.19 1.70 7.78
CA TYR A 56 -20.65 1.72 7.67
C TYR A 56 -21.19 0.89 6.49
N SER A 57 -20.32 0.33 5.64
CA SER A 57 -20.75 -0.56 4.55
C SER A 57 -21.26 -1.88 5.12
N SER A 58 -22.59 -2.00 5.18
CA SER A 58 -23.28 -3.21 5.64
C SER A 58 -23.34 -4.31 4.58
N ASN A 59 -23.02 -3.98 3.32
CA ASN A 59 -23.18 -4.88 2.17
C ASN A 59 -21.88 -5.57 1.75
N ILE A 60 -20.75 -5.23 2.36
CA ILE A 60 -19.44 -5.79 2.02
C ILE A 60 -18.86 -6.39 3.31
N SER A 61 -18.51 -7.67 3.27
CA SER A 61 -17.73 -8.29 4.34
C SER A 61 -16.32 -7.73 4.26
N ILE A 62 -16.02 -6.76 5.12
CA ILE A 62 -14.74 -6.08 5.13
C ILE A 62 -13.80 -6.80 6.09
N ASN A 63 -12.57 -7.04 5.65
CA ASN A 63 -11.55 -7.58 6.53
C ASN A 63 -11.21 -6.52 7.60
N PRO A 64 -11.38 -6.83 8.91
CA PRO A 64 -11.03 -5.89 9.98
C PRO A 64 -9.57 -5.42 9.90
N ASP A 65 -8.66 -6.24 9.37
CA ASP A 65 -7.25 -5.88 9.19
C ASP A 65 -7.08 -4.76 8.15
N GLU A 66 -7.87 -4.76 7.07
CA GLU A 66 -7.82 -3.72 6.04
C GLU A 66 -8.32 -2.38 6.58
N LEU A 67 -9.40 -2.39 7.36
CA LEU A 67 -9.89 -1.19 8.05
C LEU A 67 -8.84 -0.66 9.03
N ASN A 68 -8.14 -1.55 9.75
CA ASN A 68 -7.09 -1.14 10.68
C ASN A 68 -5.90 -0.50 9.95
N ILE A 69 -5.50 -1.04 8.80
CA ILE A 69 -4.46 -0.46 7.94
C ILE A 69 -4.86 0.95 7.47
N LEU A 70 -6.10 1.16 7.04
CA LEU A 70 -6.59 2.49 6.64
C LEU A 70 -6.53 3.50 7.80
N LYS A 71 -6.92 3.08 9.01
CA LYS A 71 -6.83 3.91 10.22
C LYS A 71 -5.38 4.26 10.56
N GLU A 72 -4.46 3.30 10.43
CA GLU A 72 -3.04 3.54 10.66
C GLU A 72 -2.46 4.53 9.64
N LEU A 73 -2.74 4.33 8.35
CA LEU A 73 -2.31 5.23 7.28
C LEU A 73 -2.82 6.66 7.51
N ARG A 74 -4.09 6.81 7.90
CA ARG A 74 -4.67 8.10 8.27
C ARG A 74 -3.88 8.79 9.37
N CYS A 75 -3.53 8.07 10.44
CA CYS A 75 -2.72 8.61 11.54
C CYS A 75 -1.33 9.07 11.07
N GLN A 76 -0.68 8.30 10.19
CA GLN A 76 0.63 8.66 9.63
C GLN A 76 0.54 9.92 8.77
N VAL A 77 -0.44 10.02 7.87
CA VAL A 77 -0.63 11.20 7.02
C VAL A 77 -1.00 12.43 7.85
N LEU A 78 -1.81 12.28 8.89
CA LEU A 78 -2.15 13.38 9.80
C LEU A 78 -0.91 13.92 10.52
N THR A 79 -0.07 13.01 11.02
CA THR A 79 1.20 13.36 11.68
C THR A 79 2.11 14.12 10.72
N LEU A 80 2.23 13.65 9.47
CA LEU A 80 3.00 14.33 8.44
C LEU A 80 2.43 15.73 8.11
N HIS A 81 1.11 15.86 8.00
CA HIS A 81 0.46 17.15 7.74
C HIS A 81 0.74 18.17 8.85
N ILE A 82 0.62 17.76 10.12
CA ILE A 82 0.89 18.62 11.28
C ILE A 82 2.37 19.03 11.32
N ASN A 83 3.29 18.08 11.10
CA ASN A 83 4.73 18.37 11.15
C ASN A 83 5.19 19.29 10.02
N ASN A 84 4.57 19.18 8.84
CA ASN A 84 4.88 20.06 7.70
C ASN A 84 4.20 21.44 7.80
N ALA A 85 3.20 21.59 8.67
CA ALA A 85 2.54 22.86 8.93
C ALA A 85 3.26 23.72 9.99
N LYS A 86 4.37 23.23 10.55
CA LYS A 86 5.16 23.85 11.60
C LYS A 86 6.45 24.46 11.05
#